data_AF-A3VFT4-F1
#
_entry.id   AF-A3VFT4-F1
#
_cell.length_a   1.000
_cell.length_b   1.000
_cell.length_c   1.000
_cell.angle_alpha   90.00
_cell.angle_beta   90.00
_cell.angle_gamma   90.00
#
_symmetry.space_group_name_H-M   'P 1'
#
loop_
_entity.id
_entity.type
_entity.pdbx_description
1 polymer ?
#
loop_
_entity_poly.entity_id
_entity_poly.type
_entity_poly.pdbx_seq_one_letter_code
_entity_poly.pdbx_strand_id
1 'polypeptide(L)'
;MTSDFAEMTLSDYLAAGGRLTSPGNVPPRYRAELLKLMATFVDSNLAGAAGFADAINLAPGIKARGAAARIVAEKLANADRVLALMGEFGADTDRYVQQHPWDTRLDRDADIGATRIEQDMRLAVFNYPFTGWADSVVMNLLMGTAVVTQLEELRQVSYQPLAEAFRDILKVETHHAKLAEDGVAALVEQGENLQASVDYWMPRVGVSFGIGDAGRLEQLKAMGLRRQDNATLKSAWEGRIRPILDGFGLEG
;
A
#
# COMPACT_ATOMS: atom_id res chain seq x y z
N MET A 1 8.51 -32.99 40.80
CA MET A 1 8.83 -32.78 39.38
C MET A 1 8.07 -31.55 38.93
N THR A 2 8.76 -30.42 38.84
CA THR A 2 8.24 -29.22 38.20
C THR A 2 8.11 -29.54 36.72
N SER A 3 6.89 -29.54 36.21
CA SER A 3 6.62 -29.73 34.80
C SER A 3 7.10 -28.50 34.05
N ASP A 4 8.32 -28.58 33.54
CA ASP A 4 8.92 -27.60 32.63
C ASP A 4 8.25 -27.75 31.26
N PHE A 5 6.95 -27.41 31.17
CA PHE A 5 6.36 -27.08 29.88
C PHE A 5 6.88 -25.70 29.52
N ALA A 6 8.04 -25.63 28.87
CA ALA A 6 8.46 -24.40 28.22
C ALA A 6 7.32 -23.95 27.31
N GLU A 7 6.69 -22.82 27.63
CA GLU A 7 5.65 -22.23 26.80
C GLU A 7 6.25 -21.99 25.41
N MET A 8 5.79 -22.76 24.41
CA MET A 8 6.22 -22.61 23.04
C MET A 8 5.96 -21.16 22.61
N THR A 9 7.01 -20.44 22.22
CA THR A 9 6.85 -19.06 21.80
C THR A 9 6.12 -19.00 20.45
N LEU A 10 5.54 -17.84 20.11
CA LEU A 10 4.95 -17.65 18.79
C LEU A 10 5.96 -17.92 17.67
N SER A 11 7.22 -17.53 17.86
CA SER A 11 8.28 -17.77 16.90
C SER A 11 8.54 -19.26 16.70
N ASP A 12 8.57 -20.04 17.78
CA ASP A 12 8.75 -21.50 17.71
C ASP A 12 7.56 -22.18 17.02
N TYR A 13 6.33 -21.75 17.34
CA TYR A 13 5.11 -22.22 16.70
C TYR A 13 5.15 -22.00 15.17
N LEU A 14 5.50 -20.78 14.75
CA LEU A 14 5.60 -20.44 13.32
C LEU A 14 6.74 -21.20 12.64
N ALA A 15 7.90 -21.35 13.29
CA ALA A 15 9.05 -22.08 12.76
C ALA A 15 8.74 -23.58 12.57
N ALA A 16 7.90 -24.16 13.43
CA ALA A 16 7.40 -25.53 13.30
C ALA A 16 6.31 -25.70 12.22
N GLY A 17 5.96 -24.64 11.47
CA GLY A 17 4.93 -24.67 10.43
C GLY A 17 3.51 -24.38 10.93
N GLY A 18 3.38 -23.92 12.18
CA GLY A 18 2.12 -23.45 12.75
C GLY A 18 1.53 -22.30 11.95
N ARG A 19 0.19 -22.23 11.92
CA ARG A 19 -0.55 -21.21 11.16
C ARG A 19 -1.48 -20.44 12.08
N LEU A 20 -1.51 -19.13 11.91
CA LEU A 20 -2.53 -18.25 12.52
C LEU A 20 -3.67 -18.09 11.52
N THR A 21 -4.89 -18.34 11.97
CA THR A 21 -6.05 -18.54 11.08
C THR A 21 -7.34 -17.95 11.61
N SER A 22 -7.40 -17.55 12.88
CA SER A 22 -8.60 -16.95 13.47
C SER A 22 -8.21 -15.94 14.54
N PRO A 23 -9.07 -14.95 14.86
CA PRO A 23 -8.79 -13.99 15.93
C PRO A 23 -8.46 -14.65 17.28
N GLY A 24 -9.05 -15.82 17.57
CA GLY A 24 -8.86 -16.54 18.83
C GLY A 24 -7.49 -17.20 19.00
N ASN A 25 -6.72 -17.41 17.93
CA ASN A 25 -5.38 -18.01 18.00
C ASN A 25 -4.24 -16.99 17.88
N VAL A 26 -4.55 -15.69 17.96
CA VAL A 26 -3.58 -14.61 17.79
C VAL A 26 -3.19 -13.97 19.13
N PRO A 27 -1.91 -13.96 19.52
CA PRO A 27 -1.46 -13.31 20.76
C PRO A 27 -1.70 -11.78 20.76
N PRO A 28 -1.91 -11.14 21.93
CA PRO A 28 -2.28 -9.72 22.00
C PRO A 28 -1.32 -8.74 21.30
N ARG A 29 0.00 -8.93 21.46
CA ARG A 29 1.01 -8.07 20.79
C ARG A 29 0.99 -8.24 19.27
N TYR A 30 0.83 -9.48 18.80
CA TYR A 30 0.66 -9.76 17.37
C TYR A 30 -0.60 -9.09 16.84
N ARG A 31 -1.73 -9.24 17.56
CA ARG A 31 -3.02 -8.64 17.18
C ARG A 31 -2.88 -7.14 16.94
N ALA A 32 -2.17 -6.44 17.82
CA ALA A 32 -1.94 -5.00 17.69
C ALA A 32 -1.17 -4.63 16.41
N GLU A 33 -0.06 -5.32 16.11
CA GLU A 33 0.71 -5.05 14.89
C GLU A 33 -0.03 -5.48 13.62
N LEU A 34 -0.77 -6.59 13.66
CA LEU A 34 -1.61 -7.04 12.54
C LEU A 34 -2.72 -6.01 12.23
N LEU A 35 -3.45 -5.55 13.25
CA LEU A 35 -4.49 -4.52 13.08
C LEU A 35 -3.91 -3.22 12.55
N LYS A 36 -2.73 -2.81 13.01
CA LYS A 36 -2.04 -1.62 12.51
C LYS A 36 -1.67 -1.72 11.03
N LEU A 37 -1.23 -2.90 10.60
CA LEU A 37 -0.92 -3.22 9.22
C LEU A 37 -2.19 -3.18 8.35
N MET A 38 -3.26 -3.83 8.78
CA MET A 38 -4.55 -3.83 8.08
C MET A 38 -5.14 -2.41 8.00
N ALA A 39 -5.14 -1.64 9.09
CA ALA A 39 -5.61 -0.26 9.11
C ALA A 39 -4.83 0.63 8.14
N THR A 40 -3.48 0.54 8.14
CA THR A 40 -2.64 1.28 7.18
C THR A 40 -3.01 0.95 5.73
N PHE A 41 -3.29 -0.33 5.44
CA PHE A 41 -3.70 -0.77 4.11
C PHE A 41 -5.10 -0.24 3.73
N VAL A 42 -6.08 -0.39 4.62
CA VAL A 42 -7.47 0.06 4.39
C VAL A 42 -7.52 1.57 4.16
N ASP A 43 -6.93 2.37 5.06
CA ASP A 43 -6.95 3.84 4.99
C ASP A 43 -6.27 4.33 3.70
N SER A 44 -5.17 3.70 3.31
CA SER A 44 -4.47 4.03 2.07
C SER A 44 -5.28 3.69 0.82
N ASN A 45 -6.05 2.60 0.83
CA ASN A 45 -6.94 2.26 -0.29
C ASN A 45 -8.13 3.22 -0.37
N LEU A 46 -8.73 3.59 0.78
CA LEU A 46 -9.83 4.56 0.83
C LEU A 46 -9.36 5.95 0.37
N ALA A 47 -8.21 6.41 0.86
CA ALA A 47 -7.61 7.67 0.43
C ALA A 47 -7.21 7.65 -1.06
N GLY A 48 -6.63 6.54 -1.53
CA GLY A 48 -6.30 6.35 -2.94
C GLY A 48 -7.54 6.39 -3.83
N ALA A 49 -8.60 5.66 -3.47
CA ALA A 49 -9.88 5.68 -4.18
C ALA A 49 -10.47 7.09 -4.26
N ALA A 50 -10.49 7.82 -3.13
CA ALA A 50 -10.98 9.19 -3.09
C ALA A 50 -10.17 10.12 -4.02
N GLY A 51 -8.84 9.97 -4.07
CA GLY A 51 -7.99 10.77 -4.97
C GLY A 51 -8.22 10.48 -6.46
N PHE A 52 -8.37 9.20 -6.82
CA PHE A 52 -8.61 8.82 -8.21
C PHE A 52 -10.04 9.09 -8.68
N ALA A 53 -11.01 9.30 -7.77
CA ALA A 53 -12.37 9.66 -8.13
C ALA A 53 -12.41 10.94 -8.98
N ASP A 54 -11.65 11.96 -8.58
CA ASP A 54 -11.54 13.21 -9.34
C ASP A 54 -10.81 13.02 -10.68
N ALA A 55 -9.82 12.11 -10.73
CA ALA A 55 -9.08 11.80 -11.94
C ALA A 55 -9.97 11.25 -13.07
N ILE A 56 -11.13 10.65 -12.75
CA ILE A 56 -12.13 10.23 -13.75
C ILE A 56 -12.58 11.44 -14.58
N ASN A 57 -12.79 12.60 -13.97
CA ASN A 57 -13.22 13.80 -14.70
C ASN A 57 -12.07 14.43 -15.50
N LEU A 58 -10.82 14.25 -15.04
CA LEU A 58 -9.61 14.75 -15.70
C LEU A 58 -9.19 13.90 -16.91
N ALA A 59 -9.61 12.63 -16.97
CA ALA A 59 -9.09 11.66 -17.93
C ALA A 59 -9.51 11.94 -19.40
N PRO A 60 -8.59 11.79 -20.37
CA PRO A 60 -8.88 12.03 -21.78
C PRO A 60 -9.61 10.83 -22.40
N GLY A 61 -10.89 11.02 -22.70
CA GLY A 61 -11.69 10.05 -23.44
C GLY A 61 -12.13 8.83 -22.63
N ILE A 62 -12.86 7.92 -23.29
CA ILE A 62 -13.61 6.84 -22.62
C ILE A 62 -12.68 5.80 -21.97
N LYS A 63 -11.59 5.42 -22.64
CA LYS A 63 -10.67 4.39 -22.14
C LYS A 63 -9.97 4.83 -20.86
N ALA A 64 -9.45 6.06 -20.83
CA ALA A 64 -8.76 6.63 -19.68
C ALA A 64 -9.72 6.78 -18.47
N ARG A 65 -10.95 7.25 -18.73
CA ARG A 65 -12.02 7.30 -17.71
C ARG A 65 -12.36 5.92 -17.16
N GLY A 66 -12.46 4.92 -18.03
CA GLY A 66 -12.70 3.53 -17.64
C GLY A 66 -11.59 2.97 -16.76
N ALA A 67 -10.32 3.26 -17.08
CA ALA A 67 -9.18 2.85 -16.27
C ALA A 67 -9.21 3.49 -14.87
N ALA A 68 -9.45 4.80 -14.78
CA ALA A 68 -9.58 5.50 -13.51
C ALA A 68 -10.76 4.97 -12.67
N ALA A 69 -11.93 4.78 -13.28
CA ALA A 69 -13.11 4.24 -12.61
C ALA A 69 -12.88 2.81 -12.09
N ARG A 70 -12.18 1.98 -12.87
CA ARG A 70 -11.76 0.64 -12.44
C ARG A 70 -10.86 0.71 -11.21
N ILE A 71 -9.82 1.56 -11.23
CA ILE A 71 -8.90 1.72 -10.09
C ILE A 71 -9.69 2.10 -8.84
N VAL A 72 -10.60 3.08 -8.93
CA VAL A 72 -11.44 3.50 -7.78
C VAL A 72 -12.26 2.33 -7.24
N ALA A 73 -12.99 1.63 -8.10
CA ALA A 73 -13.84 0.51 -7.67
C ALA A 73 -13.03 -0.63 -7.05
N GLU A 74 -11.87 -0.97 -7.64
CA GLU A 74 -11.03 -2.06 -7.16
C GLU A 74 -10.27 -1.69 -5.88
N LYS A 75 -9.86 -0.42 -5.68
CA LYS A 75 -9.33 0.08 -4.41
C LYS A 75 -10.36 -0.04 -3.28
N LEU A 76 -11.61 0.34 -3.54
CA LEU A 76 -12.69 0.18 -2.56
C LEU A 76 -12.93 -1.30 -2.22
N ALA A 77 -12.94 -2.19 -3.22
CA ALA A 77 -13.06 -3.62 -2.99
C ALA A 77 -11.88 -4.22 -2.19
N ASN A 78 -10.66 -3.74 -2.44
CA ASN A 78 -9.48 -4.14 -1.68
C ASN A 78 -9.57 -3.68 -0.21
N ALA A 79 -10.03 -2.44 0.02
CA ALA A 79 -10.27 -1.92 1.36
C ALA A 79 -11.33 -2.76 2.10
N ASP A 80 -12.49 -3.00 1.47
CA ASP A 80 -13.59 -3.79 2.04
C ASP A 80 -13.14 -5.20 2.44
N ARG A 81 -12.36 -5.87 1.58
CA ARG A 81 -11.82 -7.21 1.84
C ARG A 81 -10.97 -7.27 3.11
N VAL A 82 -10.09 -6.29 3.32
CA VAL A 82 -9.21 -6.25 4.51
C VAL A 82 -9.96 -5.73 5.73
N LEU A 83 -10.91 -4.81 5.54
CA LEU A 83 -11.77 -4.31 6.61
C LEU A 83 -12.68 -5.41 7.18
N ALA A 84 -13.19 -6.31 6.34
CA ALA A 84 -13.93 -7.50 6.78
C ALA A 84 -13.10 -8.36 7.74
N LEU A 85 -11.81 -8.57 7.45
CA LEU A 85 -10.89 -9.27 8.36
C LEU A 85 -10.71 -8.51 9.68
N MET A 86 -10.61 -7.18 9.65
CA MET A 86 -10.59 -6.37 10.88
C MET A 86 -11.88 -6.54 11.69
N GLY A 87 -13.03 -6.68 11.03
CA GLY A 87 -14.32 -6.99 11.66
C GLY A 87 -14.32 -8.29 12.45
N GLU A 88 -13.63 -9.33 11.97
CA GLU A 88 -13.44 -10.59 12.72
C GLU A 88 -12.71 -10.37 14.06
N PHE A 89 -11.81 -9.39 14.13
CA PHE A 89 -11.15 -8.98 15.37
C PHE A 89 -12.02 -8.06 16.25
N GLY A 90 -13.26 -7.78 15.88
CA GLY A 90 -14.21 -6.95 16.62
C GLY A 90 -14.18 -5.47 16.27
N ALA A 91 -13.60 -5.08 15.13
CA ALA A 91 -13.73 -3.71 14.64
C ALA A 91 -15.16 -3.42 14.17
N ASP A 92 -15.68 -2.24 14.51
CA ASP A 92 -16.93 -1.72 13.94
C ASP A 92 -16.63 -1.12 12.55
N THR A 93 -16.84 -1.93 11.52
CA THR A 93 -16.45 -1.60 10.14
C THR A 93 -17.26 -0.44 9.57
N ASP A 94 -18.56 -0.36 9.90
CA ASP A 94 -19.45 0.70 9.44
C ASP A 94 -19.04 2.05 10.03
N ARG A 95 -18.71 2.06 11.32
CA ARG A 95 -18.19 3.26 11.97
C ARG A 95 -16.81 3.63 11.43
N TYR A 96 -15.94 2.67 11.17
CA TYR A 96 -14.57 2.90 10.73
C TYR A 96 -14.51 3.76 9.46
N VAL A 97 -15.31 3.43 8.44
CA VAL A 97 -15.27 4.12 7.14
C VAL A 97 -15.87 5.53 7.18
N GLN A 98 -16.68 5.86 8.19
CA GLN A 98 -17.33 7.16 8.36
C GLN A 98 -16.47 8.19 9.10
N GLN A 99 -15.35 7.78 9.71
CA GLN A 99 -14.61 8.64 10.64
C GLN A 99 -13.65 9.63 9.97
N HIS A 100 -13.27 9.43 8.71
CA HIS A 100 -12.20 10.20 8.08
C HIS A 100 -12.62 10.81 6.74
N PRO A 101 -12.25 12.08 6.46
CA PRO A 101 -12.39 12.67 5.14
C PRO A 101 -11.25 12.18 4.23
N TRP A 102 -11.47 11.03 3.58
CA TRP A 102 -10.47 10.36 2.73
C TRP A 102 -10.05 11.18 1.50
N ASP A 103 -10.87 12.13 1.10
CA ASP A 103 -10.67 13.09 0.02
C ASP A 103 -9.81 14.31 0.43
N THR A 104 -9.63 14.56 1.73
CA THR A 104 -8.82 15.69 2.20
C THR A 104 -7.38 15.59 1.68
N ARG A 105 -6.88 16.69 1.14
CA ARG A 105 -5.51 16.88 0.64
C ARG A 105 -4.90 18.13 1.25
N LEU A 106 -3.57 18.13 1.33
CA LEU A 106 -2.75 19.27 1.71
C LEU A 106 -2.46 20.15 0.49
N ASP A 107 -1.81 21.28 0.74
CA ASP A 107 -1.15 22.02 -0.32
C ASP A 107 -0.10 21.15 -1.02
N ARG A 108 0.07 21.33 -2.33
CA ARG A 108 0.96 20.51 -3.16
C ARG A 108 2.41 20.54 -2.66
N ASP A 109 2.86 21.68 -2.15
CA ASP A 109 4.23 21.88 -1.69
C ASP A 109 4.39 21.71 -0.16
N ALA A 110 3.39 21.17 0.53
CA ALA A 110 3.51 20.87 1.95
C ALA A 110 4.67 19.89 2.21
N ASP A 111 5.41 20.11 3.30
CA ASP A 111 6.45 19.17 3.75
C ASP A 111 6.02 18.52 5.06
N ILE A 112 5.33 17.39 4.94
CA ILE A 112 4.96 16.56 6.09
C ILE A 112 5.91 15.37 6.26
N GLY A 113 6.88 15.18 5.37
CA GLY A 113 7.73 13.99 5.32
C GLY A 113 6.93 12.68 5.43
N ALA A 114 7.21 11.89 6.46
CA ALA A 114 6.51 10.64 6.77
C ALA A 114 5.44 10.78 7.88
N THR A 115 5.13 12.01 8.31
CA THR A 115 4.28 12.28 9.47
C THR A 115 2.84 11.91 9.18
N ARG A 116 2.21 11.19 10.13
CA ARG A 116 0.79 10.83 10.09
C ARG A 116 0.00 11.78 10.98
N ILE A 117 -1.28 11.99 10.65
CA ILE A 117 -2.25 12.55 11.58
C ILE A 117 -2.70 11.38 12.48
N GLU A 118 -2.73 11.54 13.81
CA GLU A 118 -2.70 10.41 14.77
C GLU A 118 -3.78 9.32 14.60
N GLN A 119 -4.95 9.63 14.02
CA GLN A 119 -6.03 8.68 13.77
C GLN A 119 -6.08 8.17 12.32
N ASP A 120 -5.31 8.78 11.44
CA ASP A 120 -5.29 8.54 10.01
C ASP A 120 -4.04 7.74 9.63
N MET A 121 -4.24 6.49 9.26
CA MET A 121 -3.15 5.57 8.98
C MET A 121 -2.75 5.54 7.50
N ARG A 122 -3.32 6.43 6.66
CA ARG A 122 -2.98 6.51 5.25
C ARG A 122 -1.48 6.81 5.06
N LEU A 123 -0.90 6.27 3.99
CA LEU A 123 0.46 6.64 3.60
C LEU A 123 0.53 8.13 3.25
N ALA A 124 1.61 8.81 3.66
CA ALA A 124 1.77 10.25 3.52
C ALA A 124 1.59 10.73 2.06
N VAL A 125 1.97 9.91 1.08
CA VAL A 125 1.80 10.18 -0.36
C VAL A 125 0.35 10.50 -0.75
N PHE A 126 -0.64 9.93 -0.07
CA PHE A 126 -2.06 10.16 -0.35
C PHE A 126 -2.61 11.47 0.25
N ASN A 127 -1.79 12.24 0.96
CA ASN A 127 -2.16 13.59 1.38
C ASN A 127 -1.90 14.65 0.31
N TYR A 128 -1.16 14.32 -0.75
CA TYR A 128 -0.82 15.29 -1.79
C TYR A 128 -1.84 15.26 -2.95
N PRO A 129 -2.26 16.43 -3.48
CA PRO A 129 -3.24 16.51 -4.54
C PRO A 129 -2.62 16.24 -5.92
N PHE A 130 -3.43 15.68 -6.82
CA PHE A 130 -3.10 15.63 -8.25
C PHE A 130 -3.34 16.99 -8.90
N THR A 131 -2.50 17.40 -9.84
CA THR A 131 -2.70 18.63 -10.63
C THR A 131 -3.31 18.40 -12.01
N GLY A 132 -3.44 17.14 -12.42
CA GLY A 132 -3.96 16.80 -13.73
C GLY A 132 -3.94 15.30 -14.00
N TRP A 133 -4.42 14.93 -15.19
CA TRP A 133 -4.43 13.53 -15.63
C TRP A 133 -3.02 12.94 -15.69
N ALA A 134 -2.09 13.62 -16.40
CA ALA A 134 -0.71 13.16 -16.55
C ALA A 134 -0.02 12.94 -15.20
N ASP A 135 -0.20 13.88 -14.27
CA ASP A 135 0.31 13.81 -12.90
C ASP A 135 -0.24 12.60 -12.14
N SER A 136 -1.55 12.33 -12.25
CA SER A 136 -2.18 11.16 -11.62
C SER A 136 -1.68 9.83 -12.19
N VAL A 137 -1.39 9.77 -13.50
CA VAL A 137 -0.87 8.57 -14.17
C VAL A 137 0.56 8.27 -13.73
N VAL A 138 1.42 9.30 -13.65
CA VAL A 138 2.80 9.14 -13.15
C VAL A 138 2.79 8.69 -11.68
N MET A 139 1.97 9.33 -10.84
CA MET A 139 1.82 8.89 -9.45
C MET A 139 1.35 7.43 -9.37
N ASN A 140 0.37 7.02 -10.18
CA ASN A 140 -0.13 5.65 -10.21
C ASN A 140 0.96 4.64 -10.62
N LEU A 141 1.82 5.01 -11.58
CA LEU A 141 2.92 4.15 -12.01
C LEU A 141 3.92 3.93 -10.87
N LEU A 142 4.39 5.03 -10.26
CA LEU A 142 5.38 4.99 -9.19
C LEU A 142 4.83 4.29 -7.95
N MET A 143 3.65 4.70 -7.48
CA MET A 143 3.02 4.15 -6.28
C MET A 143 2.50 2.73 -6.52
N GLY A 144 1.91 2.43 -7.69
CA GLY A 144 1.48 1.08 -8.05
C GLY A 144 2.64 0.09 -8.01
N THR A 145 3.80 0.47 -8.57
CA THR A 145 5.03 -0.36 -8.50
C THR A 145 5.53 -0.52 -7.06
N ALA A 146 5.39 0.51 -6.21
CA ALA A 146 5.75 0.44 -4.80
C ALA A 146 4.81 -0.48 -4.00
N VAL A 147 3.49 -0.43 -4.28
CA VAL A 147 2.49 -1.32 -3.67
C VAL A 147 2.73 -2.77 -4.07
N VAL A 148 2.99 -3.04 -5.35
CA VAL A 148 3.31 -4.39 -5.85
C VAL A 148 4.53 -4.95 -5.12
N THR A 149 5.60 -4.15 -5.01
CA THR A 149 6.84 -4.55 -4.30
C THR A 149 6.56 -4.88 -2.82
N GLN A 150 5.75 -4.08 -2.13
CA GLN A 150 5.38 -4.35 -0.73
C GLN A 150 4.47 -5.59 -0.61
N LEU A 151 3.48 -5.74 -1.49
CA LEU A 151 2.54 -6.86 -1.45
C LEU A 151 3.18 -8.21 -1.77
N GLU A 152 4.24 -8.26 -2.57
CA GLU A 152 5.01 -9.49 -2.78
C GLU A 152 5.66 -10.04 -1.51
N GLU A 153 6.04 -9.16 -0.57
CA GLU A 153 6.46 -9.52 0.77
C GLU A 153 5.23 -9.86 1.64
N LEU A 154 4.25 -8.94 1.70
CA LEU A 154 3.13 -9.01 2.62
C LEU A 154 2.17 -10.18 2.35
N ARG A 155 2.09 -10.69 1.12
CA ARG A 155 1.34 -11.92 0.82
C ARG A 155 1.86 -13.17 1.55
N GLN A 156 2.97 -13.03 2.27
CA GLN A 156 3.65 -14.08 3.01
C GLN A 156 3.63 -13.85 4.54
N VAL A 157 2.78 -12.92 5.02
CA VAL A 157 2.51 -12.75 6.45
C VAL A 157 2.01 -14.05 7.09
N SER A 158 2.28 -14.22 8.38
CA SER A 158 1.96 -15.44 9.13
C SER A 158 0.46 -15.63 9.44
N TYR A 159 -0.36 -14.59 9.34
CA TYR A 159 -1.82 -14.68 9.45
C TYR A 159 -2.43 -15.03 8.09
N GLN A 160 -2.88 -16.28 7.96
CA GLN A 160 -3.25 -16.86 6.67
C GLN A 160 -4.39 -16.14 5.95
N PRO A 161 -5.50 -15.72 6.60
CA PRO A 161 -6.58 -15.02 5.92
C PRO A 161 -6.10 -13.72 5.24
N LEU A 162 -5.22 -12.98 5.90
CA LEU A 162 -4.65 -11.75 5.31
C LEU A 162 -3.63 -12.07 4.21
N ALA A 163 -2.80 -13.10 4.39
CA ALA A 163 -1.88 -13.56 3.34
C ALA A 163 -2.64 -13.98 2.07
N GLU A 164 -3.77 -14.65 2.21
CA GLU A 164 -4.68 -15.01 1.11
C GLU A 164 -5.28 -13.77 0.44
N ALA A 165 -5.83 -12.85 1.23
CA ALA A 165 -6.35 -11.58 0.71
C ALA A 165 -5.28 -10.82 -0.10
N PHE A 166 -4.06 -10.71 0.43
CA PHE A 166 -2.96 -10.05 -0.27
C PHE A 166 -2.48 -10.78 -1.53
N ARG A 167 -2.60 -12.12 -1.61
CA ARG A 167 -2.31 -12.84 -2.87
C ARG A 167 -3.28 -12.45 -3.99
N ASP A 168 -4.54 -12.24 -3.67
CA ASP A 168 -5.54 -11.82 -4.65
C ASP A 168 -5.42 -10.34 -4.99
N ILE A 169 -5.26 -9.49 -3.97
CA ILE A 169 -5.05 -8.05 -4.13
C ILE A 169 -3.80 -7.77 -4.97
N LEU A 170 -2.71 -8.52 -4.77
CA LEU A 170 -1.49 -8.35 -5.58
C LEU A 170 -1.78 -8.45 -7.08
N LYS A 171 -2.65 -9.37 -7.52
CA LYS A 171 -3.01 -9.52 -8.94
C LYS A 171 -3.68 -8.24 -9.48
N VAL A 172 -4.54 -7.64 -8.66
CA VAL A 172 -5.26 -6.40 -8.97
C VAL A 172 -4.28 -5.22 -9.05
N GLU A 173 -3.44 -5.06 -8.04
CA GLU A 173 -2.46 -3.97 -7.97
C GLU A 173 -1.39 -4.07 -9.07
N THR A 174 -0.98 -5.29 -9.45
CA THR A 174 -0.12 -5.49 -10.63
C THR A 174 -0.81 -5.04 -11.91
N HIS A 175 -2.11 -5.27 -12.05
CA HIS A 175 -2.86 -4.77 -13.20
C HIS A 175 -2.97 -3.23 -13.19
N HIS A 176 -3.18 -2.60 -12.02
CA HIS A 176 -3.16 -1.13 -11.89
C HIS A 176 -1.83 -0.53 -12.31
N ALA A 177 -0.71 -1.11 -11.86
CA ALA A 177 0.63 -0.66 -12.27
C ALA A 177 0.82 -0.77 -13.78
N LYS A 178 0.33 -1.85 -14.40
CA LYS A 178 0.42 -2.01 -15.86
C LYS A 178 -0.45 -0.99 -16.62
N LEU A 179 -1.66 -0.73 -16.15
CA LEU A 179 -2.51 0.32 -16.72
C LEU A 179 -1.85 1.71 -16.64
N ALA A 180 -1.11 1.98 -15.56
CA ALA A 180 -0.37 3.22 -15.41
C ALA A 180 0.80 3.32 -16.40
N GLU A 181 1.56 2.24 -16.57
CA GLU A 181 2.65 2.15 -17.55
C GLU A 181 2.15 2.40 -18.98
N ASP A 182 1.04 1.75 -19.36
CA ASP A 182 0.40 1.96 -20.66
C ASP A 182 -0.13 3.41 -20.81
N GLY A 183 -0.56 4.02 -19.70
CA GLY A 183 -0.95 5.43 -19.64
C GLY A 183 0.22 6.38 -19.85
N VAL A 184 1.38 6.10 -19.23
CA VAL A 184 2.62 6.87 -19.45
C VAL A 184 3.07 6.77 -20.90
N ALA A 185 3.06 5.56 -21.48
CA ALA A 185 3.39 5.37 -22.89
C ALA A 185 2.51 6.23 -23.81
N ALA A 186 1.19 6.23 -23.60
CA ALA A 186 0.27 7.03 -24.39
C ALA A 186 0.49 8.56 -24.24
N LEU A 187 0.85 9.04 -23.06
CA LEU A 187 1.16 10.45 -22.81
C LEU A 187 2.47 10.87 -23.49
N VAL A 188 3.49 10.02 -23.43
CA VAL A 188 4.77 10.25 -24.12
C VAL A 188 4.58 10.28 -25.64
N GLU A 189 3.78 9.36 -26.20
CA GLU A 189 3.43 9.37 -27.63
C GLU A 189 2.69 10.66 -28.05
N GLN A 190 1.94 11.28 -27.13
CA GLN A 190 1.26 12.56 -27.34
C GLN A 190 2.18 13.78 -27.16
N GLY A 191 3.43 13.58 -26.75
CA GLY A 191 4.41 14.64 -26.53
C GLY A 191 4.29 15.35 -25.18
N GLU A 192 3.59 14.75 -24.20
CA GLU A 192 3.49 15.30 -22.85
C GLU A 192 4.83 15.20 -22.11
N ASN A 193 5.22 16.27 -21.42
CA ASN A 193 6.41 16.26 -20.57
C ASN A 193 6.04 15.80 -19.16
N LEU A 194 6.47 14.59 -18.80
CA LEU A 194 6.14 13.96 -17.52
C LEU A 194 7.22 14.15 -16.43
N GLN A 195 8.38 14.73 -16.78
CA GLN A 195 9.53 14.78 -15.88
C GLN A 195 9.22 15.50 -14.56
N ALA A 196 8.52 16.64 -14.63
CA ALA A 196 8.13 17.39 -13.44
C ALA A 196 7.23 16.59 -12.49
N SER A 197 6.40 15.67 -13.03
CA SER A 197 5.58 14.78 -12.20
C SER A 197 6.44 13.67 -11.57
N VAL A 198 7.42 13.14 -12.31
CA VAL A 198 8.36 12.14 -11.79
C VAL A 198 9.19 12.74 -10.64
N ASP A 199 9.81 13.90 -10.86
CA ASP A 199 10.61 14.62 -9.86
C ASP A 199 9.81 14.92 -8.58
N TYR A 200 8.50 15.21 -8.74
CA TYR A 200 7.62 15.49 -7.64
C TYR A 200 7.23 14.23 -6.84
N TRP A 201 6.85 13.15 -7.54
CA TRP A 201 6.28 11.95 -6.90
C TRP A 201 7.34 10.94 -6.46
N MET A 202 8.46 10.80 -7.18
CA MET A 202 9.50 9.82 -6.89
C MET A 202 9.99 9.86 -5.43
N PRO A 203 10.43 11.03 -4.87
CA PRO A 203 10.83 11.09 -3.47
C PRO A 203 9.67 10.81 -2.51
N ARG A 204 8.45 11.29 -2.81
CA ARG A 204 7.25 11.11 -1.96
C ARG A 204 6.79 9.66 -1.89
N VAL A 205 6.84 8.94 -3.01
CA VAL A 205 6.58 7.49 -3.06
C VAL A 205 7.68 6.75 -2.30
N GLY A 206 8.94 7.15 -2.46
CA GLY A 206 10.07 6.57 -1.71
C GLY A 206 9.92 6.64 -0.18
N VAL A 207 9.28 7.69 0.34
CA VAL A 207 8.95 7.82 1.77
C VAL A 207 7.99 6.74 2.26
N SER A 208 7.17 6.16 1.39
CA SER A 208 6.19 5.12 1.75
C SER A 208 6.83 3.84 2.31
N PHE A 209 8.10 3.58 1.97
CA PHE A 209 8.86 2.47 2.55
C PHE A 209 9.25 2.75 4.00
N GLY A 210 9.31 4.02 4.43
CA GLY A 210 9.59 4.45 5.80
C GLY A 210 11.05 4.30 6.23
N ILE A 211 11.46 5.09 7.24
CA ILE A 211 12.85 5.14 7.74
C ILE A 211 13.26 3.93 8.59
N GLY A 212 12.33 3.05 8.95
CA GLY A 212 12.60 1.80 9.68
C GLY A 212 13.06 2.01 11.12
N ASP A 213 12.70 1.07 12.00
CA ASP A 213 13.31 0.94 13.33
C ASP A 213 13.81 -0.50 13.42
N ALA A 214 15.11 -0.69 13.64
CA ALA A 214 15.72 -2.02 13.60
C ALA A 214 15.13 -2.94 14.67
N GLY A 215 14.88 -2.43 15.88
CA GLY A 215 14.28 -3.21 16.96
C GLY A 215 12.85 -3.64 16.64
N ARG A 216 12.04 -2.72 16.08
CA ARG A 216 10.67 -3.01 15.64
C ARG A 216 10.65 -3.98 14.47
N LEU A 217 11.59 -3.86 13.52
CA LEU A 217 11.68 -4.79 12.39
C LEU A 217 11.94 -6.22 12.86
N GLU A 218 12.89 -6.43 13.79
CA GLU A 218 13.18 -7.76 14.32
C GLU A 218 11.97 -8.36 15.07
N GLN A 219 11.21 -7.53 15.80
CA GLN A 219 9.95 -7.97 16.40
C GLN A 219 8.92 -8.39 15.34
N LEU A 220 8.75 -7.61 14.27
CA LEU A 220 7.82 -7.93 13.18
C LEU A 220 8.26 -9.18 12.39
N LYS A 221 9.57 -9.41 12.24
CA LYS A 221 10.12 -10.64 11.66
C LYS A 221 9.86 -11.85 12.54
N ALA A 222 10.07 -11.74 13.85
CA ALA A 222 9.75 -12.81 14.81
C ALA A 222 8.25 -13.16 14.84
N MET A 223 7.39 -12.17 14.56
CA MET A 223 5.96 -12.40 14.35
C MET A 223 5.64 -12.96 12.95
N GLY A 224 6.57 -12.94 11.99
CA GLY A 224 6.29 -13.29 10.60
C GLY A 224 5.36 -12.30 9.89
N LEU A 225 5.30 -11.05 10.36
CA LEU A 225 4.55 -9.95 9.72
C LEU A 225 5.40 -9.16 8.73
N ARG A 226 6.73 -9.28 8.81
CA ARG A 226 7.73 -8.72 7.89
C ARG A 226 8.85 -9.72 7.67
N ARG A 227 9.65 -9.52 6.62
CA ARG A 227 10.78 -10.37 6.22
C ARG A 227 11.98 -9.55 5.77
N GLN A 228 11.74 -8.51 4.98
CA GLN A 228 12.76 -7.62 4.44
C GLN A 228 12.73 -6.29 5.18
N ASP A 229 13.91 -5.67 5.33
CA ASP A 229 13.98 -4.30 5.80
C ASP A 229 13.48 -3.31 4.73
N ASN A 230 13.20 -2.08 5.17
CA ASN A 230 12.63 -1.05 4.32
C ASN A 230 13.60 -0.59 3.21
N ALA A 231 14.91 -0.60 3.47
CA ALA A 231 15.91 -0.18 2.48
C ALA A 231 16.01 -1.19 1.34
N THR A 232 15.96 -2.49 1.66
CA THR A 232 15.90 -3.58 0.69
C THR A 232 14.66 -3.45 -0.20
N LEU A 233 13.48 -3.22 0.38
CA LEU A 233 12.24 -3.03 -0.39
C LEU A 233 12.29 -1.77 -1.26
N LYS A 234 12.81 -0.66 -0.73
CA LYS A 234 12.99 0.59 -1.49
C LYS A 234 13.93 0.39 -2.67
N SER A 235 15.06 -0.28 -2.46
CA SER A 235 16.03 -0.60 -3.52
C SER A 235 15.43 -1.53 -4.58
N ALA A 236 14.63 -2.52 -4.17
CA ALA A 236 13.93 -3.39 -5.09
C ALA A 236 12.91 -2.62 -5.95
N TRP A 237 12.19 -1.66 -5.36
CA TRP A 237 11.29 -0.78 -6.10
C TRP A 237 12.05 0.15 -7.06
N GLU A 238 13.13 0.80 -6.61
CA GLU A 238 13.99 1.64 -7.45
C GLU A 238 14.54 0.85 -8.66
N GLY A 239 15.01 -0.37 -8.44
CA GLY A 239 15.50 -1.26 -9.49
C GLY A 239 14.43 -1.70 -10.49
N ARG A 240 13.15 -1.70 -10.10
CA ARG A 240 12.01 -2.00 -10.99
C ARG A 240 11.58 -0.79 -11.78
N ILE A 241 11.52 0.38 -11.14
CA ILE A 241 10.94 1.57 -11.75
C ILE A 241 11.92 2.30 -12.68
N ARG A 242 13.22 2.30 -12.35
CA ARG A 242 14.25 2.93 -13.20
C ARG A 242 14.21 2.45 -14.67
N PRO A 243 14.27 1.15 -15.00
CA PRO A 243 14.25 0.72 -16.40
C PRO A 243 12.95 1.08 -17.13
N ILE A 244 11.83 1.23 -16.41
CA ILE A 244 10.56 1.68 -16.99
C ILE A 244 10.66 3.18 -17.36
N LEU A 245 11.14 4.01 -16.43
CA LEU A 245 11.34 5.44 -16.67
C LEU A 245 12.35 5.70 -17.78
N ASP A 246 13.49 5.00 -17.77
CA ASP A 246 14.52 5.07 -18.81
C ASP A 246 13.94 4.73 -20.19
N GLY A 247 13.05 3.74 -20.27
CA GLY A 247 12.36 3.34 -21.49
C GLY A 247 11.45 4.42 -22.09
N PHE A 248 11.03 5.39 -21.28
CA PHE A 248 10.24 6.55 -21.68
C PHE A 248 11.06 7.84 -21.78
N GLY A 249 12.38 7.78 -21.56
CA GLY A 249 13.24 8.96 -21.54
C GLY A 249 13.01 9.87 -20.33
N LEU A 250 12.55 9.31 -19.20
CA LEU A 250 12.32 10.01 -17.95
C LEU A 250 13.42 9.66 -16.93
N GLU A 251 13.89 10.65 -16.19
CA GLU A 251 14.90 10.48 -15.13
C GLU A 251 14.20 10.24 -13.78
N GLY A 252 14.71 9.32 -12.97
CA GLY A 252 14.16 8.97 -11.65
C GLY A 252 15.21 8.71 -10.58
#